data_AF-A0A377H5E8-F1
#
_entry.id   AF-A0A377H5E8-F1
#
_cell.length_a   1.000
_cell.length_b   1.000
_cell.length_c   1.000
_cell.angle_alpha   90.00
_cell.angle_beta   90.00
_cell.angle_gamma   90.00
#
_symmetry.space_group_name_H-M   'P 1'
#
loop_
_entity.id
_entity.type
_entity.pdbx_description
1 polymer ?
#
loop_
_entity_poly.entity_id
_entity_poly.type
_entity_poly.pdbx_seq_one_letter_code
_entity_poly.pdbx_strand_id
1 'polypeptide(L)'
;MKTKTAQQLLEELTGKERVTVNIGGVELVFNRDNAAIDALFNEITKENKITPVKDYLLQIVDSESKADLLTIINVPGLAVQLVEKLNAIFVPEIEIAVKN
;
A
#
# COMPACT_ATOMS: atom_id res chain seq x y z
N MET A 1 18.11 -16.89 21.49
CA MET A 1 17.79 -15.75 20.62
C MET A 1 16.56 -15.07 21.20
N LYS A 2 16.54 -13.74 21.37
CA LYS A 2 15.33 -13.04 21.78
C LYS A 2 14.39 -12.98 20.57
N THR A 3 13.18 -13.50 20.71
CA THR A 3 12.11 -13.34 19.72
C THR A 3 11.78 -11.86 19.61
N LYS A 4 11.82 -11.30 18.40
CA LYS A 4 11.38 -9.91 18.17
C LYS A 4 9.86 -9.88 18.14
N THR A 5 9.25 -8.88 18.76
CA THR A 5 7.82 -8.63 18.66
C THR A 5 7.46 -8.05 17.28
N ALA A 6 6.17 -8.05 16.92
CA ALA A 6 5.70 -7.39 15.69
C ALA A 6 6.09 -5.90 15.66
N GLN A 7 6.04 -5.21 16.80
CA GLN A 7 6.46 -3.81 16.93
C GLN A 7 7.96 -3.65 16.67
N GLN A 8 8.80 -4.54 17.19
CA GLN A 8 10.25 -4.48 16.98
C GLN A 8 10.64 -4.77 15.52
N LEU A 9 9.94 -5.69 14.85
CA LEU A 9 10.12 -5.92 13.42
C LEU A 9 9.70 -4.70 12.61
N LEU A 10 8.57 -4.07 12.96
CA LEU A 10 8.09 -2.87 12.30
C LEU A 10 9.04 -1.66 12.46
N GLU A 11 9.63 -1.48 13.65
CA GLU A 11 10.59 -0.39 13.92
C GLU A 11 11.91 -0.57 13.16
N GLU A 12 12.41 -1.81 13.07
CA GLU A 12 13.64 -2.11 12.35
C GLU A 12 13.47 -2.09 10.84
N LEU A 13 12.28 -2.43 10.36
CA LEU A 13 11.91 -2.42 8.96
C LEU A 13 11.28 -1.06 8.64
N THR A 14 12.11 -0.04 8.48
CA THR A 14 11.67 1.34 8.19
C THR A 14 11.13 1.46 6.76
N GLY A 15 9.90 1.00 6.52
CA GLY A 15 9.10 1.44 5.36
C GLY A 15 8.79 2.93 5.47
N LYS A 16 8.65 3.64 4.35
CA LYS A 16 8.31 5.07 4.42
C LYS A 16 6.89 5.24 4.97
N GLU A 17 6.66 6.24 5.80
CA GLU A 17 5.31 6.55 6.29
C GLU A 17 4.49 7.38 5.28
N ARG A 18 5.17 8.08 4.37
CA ARG A 18 4.58 8.96 3.35
C ARG A 18 5.35 8.88 2.05
N VAL A 19 4.63 8.83 0.93
CA VAL A 19 5.20 8.75 -0.43
C VAL A 19 4.46 9.70 -1.35
N THR A 20 5.20 10.45 -2.15
CA THR A 20 4.66 11.23 -3.27
C THR A 20 4.91 10.48 -4.58
N VAL A 21 3.89 10.37 -5.41
CA VAL A 21 3.94 9.72 -6.73
C VAL A 21 3.49 10.72 -7.77
N ASN A 22 4.25 10.86 -8.86
CA ASN A 22 3.81 11.62 -10.03
C ASN A 22 3.22 10.66 -11.07
N ILE A 23 1.98 10.92 -11.50
CA ILE A 23 1.27 10.14 -12.52
C ILE A 23 0.86 11.09 -13.63
N GLY A 24 1.60 11.08 -14.74
CA GLY A 24 1.27 11.91 -15.91
C GLY A 24 1.23 13.41 -15.62
N GLY A 25 2.05 13.89 -14.68
CA GLY A 25 2.07 15.30 -14.26
C GLY A 25 1.20 15.63 -13.04
N VAL A 26 0.38 14.68 -12.57
CA VAL A 26 -0.40 14.83 -11.33
C VAL A 26 0.43 14.31 -10.15
N GLU A 27 0.67 15.14 -9.15
CA GLU A 27 1.31 14.73 -7.90
C GLU A 27 0.28 14.26 -6.89
N LEU A 28 0.40 13.00 -6.47
CA LEU A 28 -0.45 12.40 -5.46
C LEU A 28 0.39 12.02 -4.25
N VAL A 29 -0.14 12.26 -3.07
CA VAL A 29 0.51 11.86 -1.82
C VAL A 29 -0.25 10.73 -1.15
N PHE A 30 0.48 9.74 -0.66
CA PHE A 30 -0.05 8.57 0.01
C PHE A 30 0.62 8.39 1.36
N ASN A 31 -0.16 7.98 2.36
CA ASN A 31 0.29 7.71 3.71
C ASN A 31 0.14 6.22 4.01
N ARG A 32 1.13 5.64 4.67
CA ARG A 32 1.08 4.24 5.09
C ARG A 32 -0.04 4.06 6.12
N ASP A 33 -0.92 3.10 5.87
CA ASP A 33 -1.92 2.64 6.83
C ASP A 33 -1.88 1.11 6.88
N ASN A 34 -1.37 0.57 7.98
CA ASN A 34 -1.25 -0.87 8.18
C ASN A 34 -2.63 -1.56 8.19
N ALA A 35 -3.66 -0.90 8.73
CA ALA A 35 -5.01 -1.46 8.74
C ALA A 35 -5.60 -1.52 7.32
N ALA A 36 -5.32 -0.51 6.48
CA ALA A 36 -5.71 -0.53 5.07
C ALA A 36 -4.99 -1.64 4.28
N ILE A 37 -3.70 -1.86 4.57
CA ILE A 37 -2.92 -2.93 3.95
C ILE A 37 -3.51 -4.30 4.32
N ASP A 38 -3.79 -4.54 5.60
CA ASP A 38 -4.40 -5.79 6.05
C ASP A 38 -5.80 -5.99 5.44
N ALA A 39 -6.61 -4.92 5.39
CA ALA A 39 -7.93 -4.94 4.77
C ALA A 39 -7.87 -5.33 3.29
N LEU A 40 -6.92 -4.75 2.52
CA LEU A 40 -6.70 -5.10 1.11
C LEU A 40 -6.51 -6.62 0.93
N PHE A 41 -5.64 -7.24 1.72
CA PHE A 41 -5.38 -8.68 1.61
C PHE A 41 -6.55 -9.55 2.05
N ASN A 42 -7.37 -9.08 2.99
CA ASN A 42 -8.58 -9.77 3.42
C ASN A 42 -9.71 -9.70 2.39
N GLU A 43 -9.79 -8.61 1.62
CA GLU A 43 -10.88 -8.33 0.68
C GLU A 43 -10.61 -8.84 -0.74
N ILE A 44 -9.34 -9.02 -1.13
CA ILE A 44 -8.99 -9.58 -2.44
C ILE A 44 -9.47 -11.04 -2.54
N THR A 45 -10.32 -11.30 -3.53
CA THR A 45 -10.76 -12.66 -3.89
C THR A 45 -10.35 -13.01 -5.32
N LYS A 46 -10.65 -14.23 -5.79
CA LYS A 46 -10.37 -14.61 -7.18
C LYS A 46 -11.25 -13.82 -8.16
N GLU A 47 -12.48 -13.54 -7.76
CA GLU A 47 -13.53 -12.91 -8.56
C GLU A 47 -13.53 -11.37 -8.43
N ASN A 48 -13.02 -10.83 -7.32
CA ASN A 48 -12.97 -9.40 -7.06
C ASN A 48 -11.58 -8.95 -6.59
N LYS A 49 -10.79 -8.39 -7.51
CA LYS A 49 -9.44 -7.86 -7.23
C LYS A 49 -9.33 -6.36 -7.38
N ILE A 50 -10.13 -5.77 -8.26
CA ILE A 50 -9.97 -4.37 -8.65
C ILE A 50 -10.64 -3.43 -7.65
N THR A 51 -11.83 -3.76 -7.16
CA THR A 51 -12.55 -2.92 -6.21
C THR A 51 -11.76 -2.74 -4.90
N PRO A 52 -11.26 -3.81 -4.23
CA PRO A 52 -10.47 -3.67 -3.01
C PRO A 52 -9.19 -2.85 -3.21
N VAL A 53 -8.54 -2.99 -4.36
CA VAL A 53 -7.35 -2.20 -4.74
C VAL A 53 -7.69 -0.71 -4.83
N LYS A 54 -8.83 -0.34 -5.42
CA LYS A 54 -9.27 1.05 -5.52
C LYS A 54 -9.66 1.61 -4.16
N ASP A 55 -10.39 0.84 -3.35
CA ASP A 55 -10.82 1.25 -2.02
C ASP A 55 -9.63 1.48 -1.10
N TYR A 56 -8.64 0.58 -1.13
CA TYR A 56 -7.36 0.75 -0.46
C TYR A 56 -6.68 2.07 -0.85
N LEU A 57 -6.49 2.34 -2.16
CA LEU A 57 -5.87 3.58 -2.63
C LEU A 57 -6.62 4.85 -2.17
N LEU A 58 -7.95 4.81 -2.15
CA LEU A 58 -8.79 5.92 -1.69
C LEU A 58 -8.77 6.12 -0.17
N GLN A 59 -8.39 5.08 0.59
CA GLN A 59 -8.18 5.16 2.03
C GLN A 59 -6.80 5.75 2.36
N ILE A 60 -5.76 5.37 1.61
CA ILE A 60 -4.37 5.77 1.92
C ILE A 60 -3.92 7.08 1.24
N VAL A 61 -4.67 7.57 0.26
CA VAL A 61 -4.39 8.87 -0.37
C VAL A 61 -4.61 10.01 0.61
N ASP A 62 -3.74 11.01 0.56
CA ASP A 62 -3.92 12.27 1.28
C ASP A 62 -5.23 12.94 0.85
N SER A 63 -5.92 13.57 1.79
CA SER A 63 -7.20 14.24 1.53
C SER A 63 -7.11 15.28 0.42
N GLU A 64 -5.97 15.97 0.30
CA GLU A 64 -5.74 16.97 -0.74
C GLU A 64 -5.60 16.34 -2.12
N SER A 65 -5.00 15.14 -2.20
CA SER A 65 -4.80 14.40 -3.46
C SER A 65 -5.99 13.51 -3.86
N LYS A 66 -7.00 13.37 -3.00
CA LYS A 66 -8.13 12.43 -3.22
C LYS A 66 -8.95 12.78 -4.45
N ALA A 67 -9.22 14.07 -4.67
CA ALA A 67 -9.98 14.52 -5.84
C ALA A 67 -9.26 14.17 -7.14
N ASP A 68 -7.95 14.43 -7.19
CA ASP A 68 -7.10 14.14 -8.35
C ASP A 68 -7.00 12.65 -8.64
N LEU A 69 -6.83 11.82 -7.59
CA LEU A 69 -6.82 10.36 -7.74
C LEU A 69 -8.14 9.86 -8.37
N LEU A 70 -9.30 10.37 -7.95
CA LEU A 70 -10.60 9.95 -8.50
C LEU A 70 -10.72 10.24 -10.01
N THR A 71 -10.01 11.24 -10.53
CA THR A 71 -10.03 11.55 -11.97
C THR A 71 -9.29 10.52 -12.82
N ILE A 72 -8.27 9.85 -12.25
CA ILE A 72 -7.37 8.96 -13.01
C ILE A 72 -7.48 7.48 -12.61
N ILE A 73 -7.98 7.15 -11.42
CA ILE A 73 -7.98 5.77 -10.87
C ILE A 73 -8.77 4.76 -11.71
N ASN A 74 -9.64 5.25 -12.60
CA ASN A 74 -10.42 4.41 -13.51
C ASN A 74 -9.68 4.03 -14.80
N VAL A 75 -8.47 4.54 -15.02
CA VAL A 75 -7.58 4.06 -16.10
C VAL A 75 -7.31 2.57 -15.89
N PRO A 76 -7.59 1.71 -16.90
CA PRO A 76 -7.38 0.27 -16.78
C PRO A 76 -5.94 -0.07 -16.35
N GLY A 77 -5.81 -0.87 -15.29
CA GLY A 77 -4.51 -1.32 -14.77
C GLY A 77 -3.72 -0.30 -13.95
N LEU A 78 -4.13 0.97 -13.88
CA LEU A 78 -3.40 1.98 -13.10
C LEU A 78 -3.42 1.67 -11.60
N ALA A 79 -4.59 1.36 -11.05
CA ALA A 79 -4.77 1.10 -9.63
C ALA A 79 -3.88 -0.06 -9.14
N VAL A 80 -3.77 -1.14 -9.94
CA VAL A 80 -2.92 -2.29 -9.61
C VAL A 80 -1.44 -1.90 -9.60
N GLN A 81 -0.97 -1.21 -10.64
CA GLN A 81 0.42 -0.73 -10.73
C GLN A 81 0.79 0.21 -9.58
N LEU A 82 -0.16 1.05 -9.16
CA LEU A 82 0.05 1.99 -8.06
C LEU A 82 0.17 1.27 -6.72
N VAL A 83 -0.72 0.31 -6.45
CA VAL A 83 -0.67 -0.49 -5.21
C VAL A 83 0.62 -1.30 -5.12
N GLU A 84 1.07 -1.93 -6.21
CA GLU A 84 2.34 -2.68 -6.23
C GLU A 84 3.53 -1.78 -5.87
N LYS A 85 3.61 -0.58 -6.47
CA LYS A 85 4.68 0.38 -6.19
C LYS A 85 4.63 0.91 -4.77
N LEU A 86 3.44 1.25 -4.27
CA LEU A 86 3.26 1.78 -2.92
C LEU A 86 3.57 0.72 -1.87
N ASN A 87 3.07 -0.50 -2.03
CA ASN A 87 3.29 -1.57 -1.07
C ASN A 87 4.75 -2.00 -1.02
N ALA A 88 5.50 -1.98 -2.13
CA ALA A 88 6.94 -2.22 -2.10
C ALA A 88 7.72 -1.17 -1.26
N ILE A 89 7.15 0.03 -1.07
CA ILE A 89 7.76 1.11 -0.27
C ILE A 89 7.25 1.10 1.18
N PHE A 90 5.96 0.78 1.37
CA PHE A 90 5.29 0.77 2.67
C PHE A 90 5.51 -0.54 3.44
N VAL A 91 5.60 -1.67 2.74
CA VAL A 91 5.79 -3.00 3.31
C VAL A 91 7.22 -3.46 3.01
N PRO A 92 8.15 -3.26 3.93
CA PRO A 92 9.50 -3.78 3.80
C PRO A 92 9.50 -5.31 3.77
N GLU A 93 10.38 -5.91 2.96
CA GLU A 93 10.52 -7.36 2.88
C GLU A 93 11.02 -7.94 4.21
N ILE A 94 10.33 -8.97 4.70
CA ILE A 94 10.73 -9.71 5.89
C ILE A 94 11.41 -10.99 5.46
N GLU A 95 12.69 -11.15 5.80
CA GLU A 95 13.41 -12.40 5.57
C GLU A 95 12.90 -13.48 6.53
N ILE A 96 12.32 -14.56 5.96
CA ILE A 96 11.80 -15.70 6.74
C ILE A 96 12.75 -16.88 6.54
N ALA A 97 13.48 -17.25 7.60
CA ALA A 97 14.33 -18.44 7.61
C ALA A 97 13.64 -19.59 8.39
N VAL A 98 13.46 -20.74 7.74
CA VAL A 98 12.96 -21.97 8.36
C VAL A 98 14.15 -22.87 8.70
N LYS A 99 14.21 -23.38 9.93
CA LYS A 99 15.19 -24.38 10.37
C LYS A 99 14.46 -25.61 10.89
N ASN A 100 14.96 -26.79 10.51
CA ASN A 100 14.49 -28.09 10.99
C ASN A 100 15.42 -28.64 12.07
#